data_AF-X5YM87-F1
#
_entry.id   AF-X5YM87-F1
#
_cell.length_a   1.000
_cell.length_b   1.000
_cell.length_c   1.000
_cell.angle_alpha   90.00
_cell.angle_beta   90.00
_cell.angle_gamma   90.00
#
_symmetry.space_group_name_H-M   'P 1'
#
loop_
_entity.id
_entity.type
_entity.pdbx_description
1 polymer ?
#
loop_
_entity_poly.entity_id
_entity_poly.type
_entity_poly.pdbx_seq_one_letter_code
_entity_poly.pdbx_strand_id
1 'polypeptide(L)'
;MKIPKSILIDPDNNKAYAAFAVAVSVFAFAYSTNFGQILILAYYLVWLPLLFVDYRRFARDLSSAWLPLLFAAYVCLSLFWSQAAGISARAGLQYFSHMLCAYIAARTISTRTLVLGSLIGIFIVLLYSLKVGAYALDTIDGTTNFVGAFGSKNQIGFFASLGIFFCFAFLAFYRRNWMSFVWTAPIILLSVYMLAIAHSATSVASLPAVIGVVALLAMSKVLSRRYRRVLFVVGATALVGGVMAALNLGLLDVVLGIFGKDSTLTGRTYLWEQGWAAAQQRPVLGYGYAAYWIQGFADPERLWAEFYISTRTGFHFHNTYIETLVELGFIGVTMLALIILRSFWGHVSKVVFGDWSADSVVLAGAVGMMLIRSFFEVEILGPYFMASFIVYYGLFKLRPVPLARARRAYVPVPDENTANGRMPARV
;
A
#
# COMPACT_ATOMS: atom_id res chain seq x y z
N MET A 1 -1.73 26.15 25.89
CA MET A 1 -1.24 24.76 26.10
C MET A 1 -0.20 24.43 25.04
N LYS A 2 1.04 24.07 25.41
CA LYS A 2 2.05 23.57 24.45
C LYS A 2 1.86 22.06 24.30
N ILE A 3 1.30 21.61 23.18
CA ILE A 3 1.23 20.17 22.87
C ILE A 3 2.66 19.66 22.66
N PRO A 4 3.15 18.66 23.41
CA PRO A 4 4.51 18.17 23.25
C PRO A 4 4.69 17.52 21.88
N LYS A 5 5.76 17.90 21.17
CA LYS A 5 6.07 17.42 19.81
C LYS A 5 6.19 15.89 19.72
N SER A 6 6.56 15.23 20.81
CA SER A 6 6.66 13.77 20.91
C SER A 6 5.32 13.07 20.69
N ILE A 7 4.20 13.67 21.11
CA ILE A 7 2.85 13.09 20.91
C ILE A 7 2.47 13.01 19.43
N LEU A 8 3.12 13.79 18.55
CA LEU A 8 2.79 13.85 17.13
C LEU A 8 3.79 13.07 16.27
N ILE A 9 5.10 13.15 16.54
CA ILE A 9 6.14 12.66 15.62
C ILE A 9 6.95 11.47 16.17
N ASP A 10 6.89 11.19 17.47
CA ASP A 10 7.67 10.09 18.05
C ASP A 10 6.89 8.77 17.95
N PRO A 11 7.36 7.77 17.17
CA PRO A 11 6.63 6.51 16.95
C PRO A 11 6.29 5.75 18.23
N ASP A 12 7.07 5.94 19.30
CA ASP A 12 6.85 5.24 20.57
C ASP A 12 5.73 5.88 21.39
N ASN A 13 5.52 7.19 21.21
CA ASN A 13 4.63 8.03 22.02
C ASN A 13 3.40 8.57 21.26
N ASN A 14 3.36 8.46 19.92
CA ASN A 14 2.29 9.04 19.09
C ASN A 14 1.16 8.07 18.68
N LYS A 15 1.04 6.91 19.34
CA LYS A 15 0.17 5.80 18.89
C LYS A 15 -1.28 6.20 18.62
N ALA A 16 -1.88 7.04 19.48
CA ALA A 16 -3.27 7.46 19.32
C ALA A 16 -3.48 8.34 18.08
N TYR A 17 -2.67 9.40 17.94
CA TYR A 17 -2.69 10.27 16.76
C TYR A 17 -2.38 9.49 15.48
N ALA A 18 -1.35 8.64 15.51
CA ALA A 18 -0.93 7.84 14.37
C ALA A 18 -2.01 6.84 13.92
N ALA A 19 -2.68 6.15 14.85
CA ALA A 19 -3.77 5.24 14.52
C ALA A 19 -4.96 6.01 13.91
N PHE A 20 -5.30 7.17 14.48
CA PHE A 20 -6.33 8.06 13.93
C PHE A 20 -5.99 8.56 12.53
N ALA A 21 -4.78 9.09 12.32
CA ALA A 21 -4.32 9.60 11.03
C ALA A 21 -4.35 8.51 9.94
N VAL A 22 -3.92 7.30 10.27
CA VAL A 22 -4.00 6.16 9.33
C VAL A 22 -5.46 5.79 9.06
N ALA A 23 -6.32 5.67 10.07
CA ALA A 23 -7.74 5.34 9.86
C ALA A 23 -8.46 6.37 8.97
N VAL A 24 -8.23 7.67 9.19
CA VAL A 24 -8.71 8.76 8.33
C VAL A 24 -8.19 8.60 6.91
N SER A 25 -6.89 8.28 6.75
CA SER A 25 -6.29 8.05 5.44
C SER A 25 -6.95 6.88 4.71
N VAL A 26 -7.15 5.74 5.39
CA VAL A 26 -7.82 4.56 4.80
C VAL A 26 -9.24 4.90 4.34
N PHE A 27 -10.00 5.63 5.15
CA PHE A 27 -11.36 6.04 4.77
C PHE A 27 -11.35 7.03 3.59
N ALA A 28 -10.40 7.97 3.58
CA ALA A 28 -10.22 8.89 2.46
C ALA A 28 -9.82 8.15 1.17
N PHE A 29 -8.94 7.16 1.26
CA PHE A 29 -8.52 6.35 0.12
C PHE A 29 -9.66 5.48 -0.42
N ALA A 30 -10.56 5.03 0.44
CA ALA A 30 -11.73 4.26 0.03
C ALA A 30 -12.78 5.12 -0.70
N TYR A 31 -13.06 6.33 -0.17
CA TYR A 31 -14.28 7.06 -0.57
C TYR A 31 -14.06 8.51 -0.99
N SER A 32 -12.83 8.93 -1.27
CA SER A 32 -12.57 10.28 -1.82
C SER A 32 -13.29 10.53 -3.15
N THR A 33 -13.56 9.49 -3.94
CA THR A 33 -14.39 9.57 -5.16
C THR A 33 -15.84 9.92 -4.86
N ASN A 34 -16.36 9.55 -3.68
CA ASN A 34 -17.76 9.73 -3.30
C ASN A 34 -17.98 11.05 -2.53
N PHE A 35 -17.06 11.38 -1.62
CA PHE A 35 -17.15 12.58 -0.76
C PHE A 35 -16.29 13.75 -1.26
N GLY A 36 -15.53 13.55 -2.34
CA GLY A 36 -14.74 14.58 -3.00
C GLY A 36 -13.64 15.17 -2.12
N GLN A 37 -13.48 16.48 -2.21
CA GLN A 37 -12.34 17.22 -1.67
C GLN A 37 -12.25 17.18 -0.14
N ILE A 38 -13.37 17.00 0.58
CA ILE A 38 -13.39 17.04 2.05
C ILE A 38 -12.49 15.93 2.63
N LEU A 39 -12.58 14.71 2.10
CA LEU A 39 -11.75 13.61 2.57
C LEU A 39 -10.28 13.76 2.17
N ILE A 40 -10.01 14.35 1.01
CA ILE A 40 -8.64 14.68 0.57
C ILE A 40 -8.02 15.72 1.51
N LEU A 41 -8.78 16.76 1.88
CA LEU A 41 -8.33 17.78 2.83
C LEU A 41 -8.13 17.20 4.23
N ALA A 42 -9.01 16.31 4.69
CA ALA A 42 -8.84 15.60 5.96
C ALA A 42 -7.57 14.74 5.96
N TYR A 43 -7.30 14.03 4.85
CA TYR A 43 -6.06 13.28 4.66
C TYR A 43 -4.82 14.18 4.70
N TYR A 44 -4.85 15.34 4.05
CA TYR A 44 -3.73 16.29 4.12
C TYR A 44 -3.56 16.89 5.52
N LEU A 45 -4.66 17.21 6.20
CA LEU A 45 -4.65 17.78 7.54
C LEU A 45 -3.97 16.86 8.57
N VAL A 46 -4.08 15.54 8.39
CA VAL A 46 -3.42 14.58 9.31
C VAL A 46 -1.95 14.32 8.99
N TRP A 47 -1.40 14.78 7.85
CA TRP A 47 0.01 14.51 7.51
C TRP A 47 0.85 15.76 7.25
N LEU A 48 0.39 16.70 6.42
CA LEU A 48 1.19 17.86 6.00
C LEU A 48 1.57 18.79 7.16
N PRO A 49 0.71 19.06 8.17
CA PRO A 49 1.10 19.91 9.29
C PRO A 49 2.31 19.41 10.08
N LEU A 50 2.61 18.10 10.04
CA LEU A 50 3.77 17.52 10.72
C LEU A 50 5.10 18.06 10.19
N LEU A 51 5.16 18.52 8.93
CA LEU A 51 6.35 19.15 8.36
C LEU A 51 6.75 20.41 9.13
N PHE A 52 5.79 21.18 9.62
CA PHE A 52 6.06 22.41 10.38
C PHE A 52 6.48 22.14 11.83
N VAL A 53 6.18 20.94 12.35
CA VAL A 53 6.54 20.58 13.73
C VAL A 53 8.04 20.24 13.83
N ASP A 54 8.62 19.56 12.82
CA ASP A 54 10.06 19.26 12.73
C ASP A 54 10.58 19.06 11.28
N TYR A 55 10.67 20.13 10.50
CA TYR A 55 11.14 20.07 9.10
C TYR A 55 12.54 19.45 8.94
N ARG A 56 13.42 19.60 9.95
CA ARG A 56 14.80 19.09 9.91
C ARG A 56 14.83 17.58 9.89
N ARG A 57 13.92 16.92 10.61
CA ARG A 57 13.78 15.45 10.59
C ARG A 57 13.44 14.94 9.20
N PHE A 58 12.59 15.65 8.46
CA PHE A 58 12.17 15.24 7.12
C PHE A 58 13.21 15.57 6.04
N ALA A 59 13.93 16.68 6.18
CA ALA A 59 14.94 17.10 5.21
C ALA A 59 16.23 16.26 5.22
N ARG A 60 16.66 15.77 6.39
CA ARG A 60 17.95 15.05 6.56
C ARG A 60 18.09 13.81 5.68
N ASP A 61 17.01 13.08 5.43
CA ASP A 61 17.03 11.81 4.71
C ASP A 61 16.42 11.89 3.31
N LEU A 62 16.24 13.10 2.76
CA LEU A 62 15.59 13.29 1.46
C LEU A 62 16.36 12.62 0.31
N SER A 63 17.70 12.55 0.41
CA SER A 63 18.55 11.84 -0.55
C SER A 63 18.23 10.34 -0.66
N SER A 64 17.68 9.73 0.40
CA SER A 64 17.25 8.33 0.37
C SER A 64 15.97 8.12 -0.46
N ALA A 65 15.20 9.18 -0.68
CA ALA A 65 13.93 9.18 -1.42
C ALA A 65 14.11 9.54 -2.91
N TRP A 66 15.35 9.56 -3.42
CA TRP A 66 15.65 10.02 -4.78
C TRP A 66 14.80 9.35 -5.87
N LEU A 67 14.55 8.04 -5.79
CA LEU A 67 13.81 7.30 -6.83
C LEU A 67 12.31 7.67 -6.83
N PRO A 68 11.58 7.61 -5.70
CA PRO A 68 10.22 8.14 -5.62
C PRO A 68 10.10 9.62 -6.00
N LEU A 69 11.06 10.45 -5.58
CA LEU A 69 11.06 11.88 -5.94
C LEU A 69 11.28 12.10 -7.43
N LEU A 70 12.18 11.33 -8.05
CA LEU A 70 12.40 11.36 -9.49
C LEU A 70 11.13 10.92 -10.24
N PHE A 71 10.45 9.88 -9.76
CA PHE A 71 9.20 9.42 -10.35
C PHE A 71 8.08 10.46 -10.20
N ALA A 72 7.90 11.04 -9.02
CA ALA A 72 6.92 12.10 -8.81
C ALA A 72 7.25 13.34 -9.65
N ALA A 73 8.52 13.70 -9.79
CA ALA A 73 8.95 14.77 -10.69
C ALA A 73 8.64 14.45 -12.15
N TYR A 74 8.91 13.23 -12.61
CA TYR A 74 8.58 12.77 -13.97
C TYR A 74 7.07 12.82 -14.24
N VAL A 75 6.26 12.34 -13.29
CA VAL A 75 4.80 12.43 -13.33
C VAL A 75 4.33 13.88 -13.44
N CYS A 76 4.87 14.79 -12.63
CA CYS A 76 4.54 16.22 -12.73
C CYS A 76 4.95 16.80 -14.08
N LEU A 77 6.20 16.57 -14.51
CA LEU A 77 6.74 17.08 -15.79
C LEU A 77 5.96 16.57 -16.99
N SER A 78 5.23 15.45 -16.87
CA SER A 78 4.36 14.96 -17.95
C SER A 78 3.34 15.96 -18.45
N LEU A 79 3.02 16.99 -17.67
CA LEU A 79 2.21 18.13 -18.10
C LEU A 79 2.71 18.79 -19.40
N PHE A 80 4.02 18.73 -19.70
CA PHE A 80 4.62 19.41 -20.86
C PHE A 80 4.44 18.66 -22.19
N TRP A 81 4.26 17.34 -22.17
CA TRP A 81 4.00 16.52 -23.37
C TRP A 81 2.61 15.89 -23.37
N SER A 82 1.83 16.13 -22.32
CA SER A 82 0.50 15.58 -22.13
C SER A 82 -0.49 16.11 -23.17
N GLN A 83 -1.31 15.21 -23.70
CA GLN A 83 -2.46 15.59 -24.52
C GLN A 83 -3.58 16.30 -23.73
N ALA A 84 -3.50 16.27 -22.39
CA ALA A 84 -4.40 16.99 -21.49
C ALA A 84 -3.64 17.61 -20.32
N ALA A 85 -2.79 18.59 -20.63
CA ALA A 85 -1.87 19.22 -19.68
C ALA A 85 -2.51 19.67 -18.36
N GLY A 86 -3.72 20.25 -18.39
CA GLY A 86 -4.42 20.68 -17.18
C GLY A 86 -4.80 19.53 -16.24
N ILE A 87 -5.19 18.37 -16.80
CA ILE A 87 -5.51 17.17 -16.02
C ILE A 87 -4.24 16.58 -15.45
N SER A 88 -3.19 16.44 -16.27
CA SER A 88 -1.88 15.91 -15.83
C SER A 88 -1.23 16.79 -14.76
N ALA A 89 -1.30 18.12 -14.87
CA ALA A 89 -0.76 19.03 -13.88
C ALA A 89 -1.45 18.85 -12.51
N ARG A 90 -2.79 18.80 -12.51
CA ARG A 90 -3.58 18.56 -11.29
C ARG A 90 -3.28 17.18 -10.70
N ALA A 91 -3.39 16.13 -11.51
CA ALA A 91 -3.19 14.75 -11.07
C ALA A 91 -1.75 14.54 -10.56
N GLY A 92 -0.76 15.11 -11.24
CA GLY A 92 0.64 15.02 -10.85
C GLY A 92 0.92 15.68 -9.48
N LEU A 93 0.31 16.84 -9.22
CA LEU A 93 0.40 17.48 -7.90
C LEU A 93 -0.25 16.63 -6.80
N GLN A 94 -1.40 16.01 -7.10
CA GLN A 94 -2.07 15.09 -6.18
C GLN A 94 -1.21 13.84 -5.92
N TYR A 95 -0.55 13.31 -6.94
CA TYR A 95 0.37 12.19 -6.80
C TYR A 95 1.59 12.53 -5.94
N PHE A 96 2.22 13.68 -6.22
CA PHE A 96 3.37 14.17 -5.45
C PHE A 96 3.03 14.36 -3.97
N SER A 97 1.91 15.04 -3.68
CA SER A 97 1.46 15.27 -2.30
C SER A 97 1.09 13.96 -1.58
N HIS A 98 0.48 13.00 -2.27
CA HIS A 98 0.24 11.64 -1.74
C HIS A 98 1.54 10.91 -1.38
N MET A 99 2.54 10.94 -2.28
CA MET A 99 3.87 10.38 -2.02
C MET A 99 4.54 11.07 -0.82
N LEU A 100 4.38 12.39 -0.70
CA LEU A 100 4.92 13.18 0.41
C LEU A 100 4.27 12.80 1.75
N CYS A 101 2.95 12.63 1.78
CA CYS A 101 2.24 12.14 2.96
C CYS A 101 2.70 10.73 3.36
N ALA A 102 2.90 9.82 2.40
CA ALA A 102 3.46 8.49 2.67
C ALA A 102 4.89 8.56 3.22
N TYR A 103 5.72 9.50 2.73
CA TYR A 103 7.04 9.78 3.28
C TYR A 103 6.96 10.25 4.73
N ILE A 104 6.10 11.23 5.02
CA ILE A 104 5.89 11.75 6.38
C ILE A 104 5.46 10.60 7.30
N ALA A 105 4.45 9.83 6.91
CA ALA A 105 3.97 8.68 7.69
C ALA A 105 5.10 7.68 7.98
N ALA A 106 5.89 7.30 6.98
CA ALA A 106 7.02 6.40 7.17
C ALA A 106 8.07 6.94 8.16
N ARG A 107 8.20 8.27 8.29
CA ARG A 107 9.11 8.90 9.25
C ARG A 107 8.51 9.11 10.63
N THR A 108 7.18 9.16 10.78
CA THR A 108 6.53 9.50 12.05
C THR A 108 5.88 8.33 12.77
N ILE A 109 5.42 7.28 12.08
CA ILE A 109 4.64 6.20 12.71
C ILE A 109 5.35 4.84 12.61
N SER A 110 5.09 3.94 13.57
CA SER A 110 5.60 2.56 13.52
C SER A 110 4.76 1.66 12.58
N THR A 111 5.35 0.55 12.12
CA THR A 111 4.63 -0.45 11.30
C THR A 111 3.44 -1.03 12.06
N ARG A 112 3.60 -1.25 13.36
CA ARG A 112 2.52 -1.69 14.25
C ARG A 112 1.35 -0.71 14.25
N THR A 113 1.62 0.59 14.31
CA THR A 113 0.55 1.60 14.30
C THR A 113 -0.09 1.74 12.92
N LEU A 114 0.67 1.56 11.84
CA LEU A 114 0.10 1.45 10.49
C LEU A 114 -0.92 0.30 10.42
N VAL A 115 -0.55 -0.88 10.90
CA VAL A 115 -1.45 -2.05 10.92
C VAL A 115 -2.69 -1.77 11.76
N LEU A 116 -2.53 -1.26 12.99
CA LEU A 116 -3.65 -0.96 13.88
C LEU A 116 -4.61 0.09 13.30
N GLY A 117 -4.08 1.22 12.82
CA GLY A 117 -4.90 2.26 12.19
C GLY A 117 -5.57 1.77 10.90
N SER A 118 -4.88 0.92 10.14
CA SER A 118 -5.47 0.31 8.93
C SER A 118 -6.61 -0.63 9.28
N LEU A 119 -6.49 -1.45 10.33
CA LEU A 119 -7.57 -2.32 10.79
C LEU A 119 -8.82 -1.53 11.21
N ILE A 120 -8.64 -0.44 11.96
CA ILE A 120 -9.74 0.45 12.35
C ILE A 120 -10.37 1.07 11.10
N GLY A 121 -9.56 1.62 10.19
CA GLY A 121 -10.04 2.23 8.96
C GLY A 121 -10.78 1.24 8.05
N ILE A 122 -10.22 0.04 7.84
CA ILE A 122 -10.81 -1.03 7.03
C ILE A 122 -12.14 -1.46 7.64
N PHE A 123 -12.22 -1.63 8.96
CA PHE A 123 -13.46 -1.99 9.62
C PHE A 123 -14.57 -0.96 9.38
N ILE A 124 -14.24 0.34 9.51
CA ILE A 124 -15.19 1.44 9.21
C ILE A 124 -15.57 1.44 7.73
N VAL A 125 -14.60 1.24 6.83
CA VAL A 125 -14.84 1.17 5.38
C VAL A 125 -15.81 0.06 5.03
N LEU A 126 -15.59 -1.15 5.55
CA LEU A 126 -16.44 -2.30 5.28
C LEU A 126 -17.83 -2.15 5.90
N LEU A 127 -17.94 -1.59 7.12
CA LEU A 127 -19.24 -1.29 7.74
C LEU A 127 -20.04 -0.27 6.93
N TYR A 128 -19.39 0.78 6.44
CA TYR A 128 -20.04 1.78 5.59
C TYR A 128 -20.49 1.17 4.25
N SER A 129 -19.66 0.33 3.62
CA SER A 129 -20.04 -0.40 2.41
C SER A 129 -21.24 -1.32 2.65
N LEU A 130 -21.25 -2.05 3.77
CA LEU A 130 -22.38 -2.90 4.15
C LEU A 130 -23.66 -2.09 4.36
N LYS A 131 -23.56 -0.91 4.99
CA LYS A 131 -24.69 0.01 5.17
C LYS A 131 -25.23 0.51 3.84
N VAL A 132 -24.37 0.86 2.89
CA VAL A 132 -24.80 1.32 1.56
C VAL A 132 -25.45 0.19 0.78
N GLY A 133 -24.94 -1.03 0.89
CA GLY A 133 -25.66 -2.22 0.44
C GLY A 133 -25.80 -2.37 -1.09
N ALA A 134 -25.07 -1.59 -1.89
CA ALA A 134 -25.28 -1.57 -3.34
C ALA A 134 -24.67 -2.78 -4.06
N TYR A 135 -25.32 -3.18 -5.14
CA TYR A 135 -24.87 -4.19 -6.07
C TYR A 135 -24.74 -3.57 -7.47
N ALA A 136 -23.76 -4.03 -8.24
CA ALA A 136 -23.57 -3.63 -9.63
C ALA A 136 -23.63 -4.85 -10.54
N LEU A 137 -24.32 -4.68 -11.68
CA LEU A 137 -24.33 -5.65 -12.77
C LEU A 137 -23.00 -5.54 -13.52
N ASP A 138 -22.29 -6.65 -13.62
CA ASP A 138 -21.18 -6.81 -14.53
C ASP A 138 -21.77 -7.09 -15.93
N THR A 139 -21.69 -6.11 -16.83
CA THR A 139 -22.28 -6.19 -18.17
C THR A 139 -21.59 -7.21 -19.06
N ILE A 140 -20.38 -7.62 -18.72
CA ILE A 140 -19.59 -8.62 -19.47
C ILE A 140 -20.00 -10.03 -19.07
N ASP A 141 -20.06 -10.31 -17.77
CA ASP A 141 -20.33 -11.65 -17.24
C ASP A 141 -21.82 -11.89 -16.92
N GLY A 142 -22.67 -10.84 -16.98
CA GLY A 142 -24.08 -10.87 -16.59
C GLY A 142 -24.31 -11.07 -15.08
N THR A 143 -23.25 -11.07 -14.27
CA THR A 143 -23.32 -11.34 -12.83
C THR A 143 -23.55 -10.08 -12.03
N THR A 144 -24.43 -10.15 -11.03
CA THR A 144 -24.64 -9.04 -10.10
C THR A 144 -23.80 -9.26 -8.86
N ASN A 145 -22.84 -8.37 -8.61
CA ASN A 145 -21.87 -8.50 -7.53
C ASN A 145 -22.01 -7.38 -6.50
N PHE A 146 -21.71 -7.68 -5.25
CA PHE A 146 -21.73 -6.67 -4.18
C PHE A 146 -20.61 -5.64 -4.40
N VAL A 147 -20.98 -4.36 -4.45
CA VAL A 147 -20.04 -3.23 -4.58
C VAL A 147 -20.11 -2.26 -3.42
N GLY A 148 -21.13 -2.36 -2.56
CA GLY A 148 -21.28 -1.54 -1.37
C GLY A 148 -21.23 -0.05 -1.69
N ALA A 149 -20.28 0.68 -1.09
CA ALA A 149 -20.08 2.10 -1.37
C ALA A 149 -19.04 2.38 -2.47
N PHE A 150 -18.48 1.34 -3.09
CA PHE A 150 -17.47 1.43 -4.13
C PHE A 150 -18.07 1.38 -5.54
N GLY A 151 -17.28 1.76 -6.53
CA GLY A 151 -17.64 1.62 -7.94
C GLY A 151 -17.36 0.23 -8.52
N SER A 152 -16.63 -0.63 -7.80
CA SER A 152 -16.21 -1.94 -8.30
C SER A 152 -16.11 -3.00 -7.21
N LYS A 153 -16.49 -4.23 -7.56
CA LYS A 153 -16.38 -5.43 -6.71
C LYS A 153 -14.93 -5.70 -6.24
N ASN A 154 -13.95 -5.30 -7.07
CA ASN A 154 -12.54 -5.51 -6.77
C ASN A 154 -12.01 -4.61 -5.65
N GLN A 155 -12.63 -3.44 -5.44
CA GLN A 155 -12.27 -2.54 -4.34
C GLN A 155 -12.72 -3.10 -2.98
N ILE A 156 -13.93 -3.67 -2.90
CA ILE A 156 -14.34 -4.40 -1.68
C ILE A 156 -13.42 -5.58 -1.42
N GLY A 157 -13.15 -6.39 -2.44
CA GLY A 157 -12.24 -7.52 -2.33
C GLY A 157 -10.85 -7.10 -1.83
N PHE A 158 -10.34 -5.96 -2.31
CA PHE A 158 -9.08 -5.38 -1.86
C PHE A 158 -9.08 -5.06 -0.36
N PHE A 159 -10.03 -4.24 0.12
CA PHE A 159 -10.07 -3.84 1.53
C PHE A 159 -10.36 -5.04 2.46
N ALA A 160 -11.20 -5.98 2.03
CA ALA A 160 -11.48 -7.20 2.77
C ALA A 160 -10.24 -8.11 2.88
N SER A 161 -9.57 -8.41 1.76
CA SER A 161 -8.34 -9.23 1.78
C SER A 161 -7.21 -8.59 2.57
N LEU A 162 -7.04 -7.26 2.45
CA LEU A 162 -6.09 -6.49 3.25
C LEU A 162 -6.43 -6.51 4.74
N GLY A 163 -7.71 -6.47 5.09
CA GLY A 163 -8.21 -6.61 6.47
C GLY A 163 -7.86 -7.97 7.08
N ILE A 164 -8.12 -9.06 6.34
CA ILE A 164 -7.75 -10.42 6.75
C ILE A 164 -6.23 -10.52 6.96
N PHE A 165 -5.45 -10.03 5.99
CA PHE A 165 -4.00 -10.03 6.06
C PHE A 165 -3.47 -9.26 7.28
N PHE A 166 -3.97 -8.05 7.55
CA PHE A 166 -3.54 -7.27 8.70
C PHE A 166 -4.00 -7.84 10.04
N CYS A 167 -5.17 -8.50 10.11
CA CYS A 167 -5.59 -9.25 11.30
C CYS A 167 -4.60 -10.39 11.58
N PHE A 168 -4.26 -11.18 10.56
CA PHE A 168 -3.27 -12.25 10.67
C PHE A 168 -1.91 -11.71 11.13
N ALA A 169 -1.39 -10.66 10.46
CA ALA A 169 -0.13 -10.04 10.82
C ALA A 169 -0.13 -9.49 12.26
N PHE A 170 -1.24 -8.88 12.70
CA PHE A 170 -1.37 -8.31 14.03
C PHE A 170 -1.29 -9.38 15.13
N LEU A 171 -2.06 -10.46 14.96
CA LEU A 171 -2.10 -11.58 15.90
C LEU A 171 -0.79 -12.38 15.92
N ALA A 172 -0.15 -12.54 14.76
CA ALA A 172 1.09 -13.30 14.63
C ALA A 172 2.31 -12.55 15.22
N PHE A 173 2.39 -11.23 15.04
CA PHE A 173 3.64 -10.50 15.30
C PHE A 173 3.59 -9.42 16.38
N TYR A 174 2.43 -8.79 16.63
CA TYR A 174 2.38 -7.59 17.48
C TYR A 174 1.64 -7.79 18.80
N ARG A 175 0.61 -8.65 18.84
CA ARG A 175 -0.13 -8.90 20.07
C ARG A 175 -0.82 -10.26 20.07
N ARG A 176 -0.27 -11.20 20.84
CA ARG A 176 -0.82 -12.55 21.02
C ARG A 176 -1.45 -12.70 22.40
N ASN A 177 -2.62 -12.06 22.61
CA ASN A 177 -3.43 -12.25 23.82
C ASN A 177 -4.91 -12.39 23.47
N TRP A 178 -5.71 -12.97 24.37
CA TRP A 178 -7.14 -13.20 24.17
C TRP A 178 -7.89 -11.93 23.75
N MET A 179 -7.60 -10.80 24.41
CA MET A 179 -8.23 -9.52 24.05
C MET A 179 -7.96 -9.12 22.60
N SER A 180 -6.76 -9.35 22.07
CA SER A 180 -6.47 -9.04 20.66
C SER A 180 -7.34 -9.86 19.72
N PHE A 181 -7.57 -11.13 20.06
CA PHE A 181 -8.45 -12.00 19.28
C PHE A 181 -9.88 -11.46 19.27
N VAL A 182 -10.42 -11.09 20.45
CA VAL A 182 -11.76 -10.49 20.59
C VAL A 182 -11.89 -9.22 19.74
N TRP A 183 -10.89 -8.34 19.74
CA TRP A 183 -10.91 -7.10 18.94
C TRP A 183 -10.79 -7.35 17.43
N THR A 184 -10.02 -8.36 17.00
CA THR A 184 -9.86 -8.69 15.56
C THR A 184 -10.98 -9.55 14.99
N ALA A 185 -11.70 -10.30 15.83
CA ALA A 185 -12.78 -11.19 15.43
C ALA A 185 -13.88 -10.52 14.58
N PRO A 186 -14.45 -9.36 14.94
CA PRO A 186 -15.46 -8.71 14.11
C PRO A 186 -14.89 -8.26 12.76
N ILE A 187 -13.63 -7.82 12.72
CA ILE A 187 -12.98 -7.35 11.49
C ILE A 187 -12.76 -8.52 10.53
N ILE A 188 -12.23 -9.65 11.02
CA ILE A 188 -11.97 -10.82 10.18
C ILE A 188 -13.28 -11.44 9.68
N LEU A 189 -14.31 -11.55 10.53
CA LEU A 189 -15.63 -12.08 10.12
C LEU A 189 -16.27 -11.22 9.04
N LEU A 190 -16.29 -9.89 9.25
CA LEU A 190 -16.82 -8.96 8.25
C LEU A 190 -16.01 -9.02 6.96
N SER A 191 -14.68 -9.08 7.04
CA SER A 191 -13.82 -9.17 5.86
C SER A 191 -14.03 -10.46 5.08
N VAL A 192 -14.14 -11.61 5.75
CA VAL A 192 -14.42 -12.90 5.09
C VAL A 192 -15.79 -12.86 4.42
N TYR A 193 -16.81 -12.35 5.11
CA TYR A 193 -18.16 -12.21 4.55
C TYR A 193 -18.18 -11.30 3.32
N MET A 194 -17.58 -10.11 3.42
CA MET A 194 -17.48 -9.15 2.29
C MET A 194 -16.70 -9.72 1.11
N LEU A 195 -15.61 -10.45 1.37
CA LEU A 195 -14.81 -11.08 0.31
C LEU A 195 -15.60 -12.17 -0.42
N ALA A 196 -16.43 -12.94 0.31
CA ALA A 196 -17.26 -13.99 -0.26
C ALA A 196 -18.34 -13.42 -1.19
N ILE A 197 -19.06 -12.37 -0.77
CA ILE A 197 -20.14 -11.77 -1.57
C ILE A 197 -19.65 -10.86 -2.71
N ALA A 198 -18.40 -10.37 -2.63
CA ALA A 198 -17.82 -9.53 -3.68
C ALA A 198 -17.32 -10.34 -4.90
N HIS A 199 -17.13 -11.66 -4.77
CA HIS A 199 -16.62 -12.53 -5.84
C HIS A 199 -15.36 -11.99 -6.57
N SER A 200 -14.44 -11.34 -5.83
CA SER A 200 -13.23 -10.75 -6.40
C SER A 200 -12.11 -11.78 -6.54
N ALA A 201 -12.01 -12.38 -7.74
CA ALA A 201 -10.99 -13.39 -8.07
C ALA A 201 -9.56 -12.97 -7.71
N THR A 202 -9.15 -11.74 -8.07
CA THR A 202 -7.81 -11.21 -7.77
C THR A 202 -7.54 -11.19 -6.26
N SER A 203 -8.54 -10.84 -5.46
CA SER A 203 -8.42 -10.75 -4.00
C SER A 203 -8.36 -12.12 -3.34
N VAL A 204 -9.16 -13.07 -3.84
CA VAL A 204 -9.17 -14.46 -3.36
C VAL A 204 -7.87 -15.19 -3.74
N ALA A 205 -7.31 -14.93 -4.92
CA ALA A 205 -6.06 -15.54 -5.36
C ALA A 205 -4.83 -14.94 -4.66
N SER A 206 -4.78 -13.62 -4.49
CA SER A 206 -3.61 -12.94 -3.90
C SER A 206 -3.45 -13.18 -2.39
N LEU A 207 -4.55 -13.35 -1.65
CA LEU A 207 -4.49 -13.48 -0.19
C LEU A 207 -3.75 -14.75 0.29
N PRO A 208 -4.06 -15.98 -0.17
CA PRO A 208 -3.33 -17.18 0.23
C PRO A 208 -1.85 -17.14 -0.19
N ALA A 209 -1.55 -16.61 -1.38
CA ALA A 209 -0.18 -16.45 -1.86
C ALA A 209 0.64 -15.57 -0.90
N VAL A 210 0.08 -14.45 -0.46
CA VAL A 210 0.74 -13.53 0.47
C VAL A 210 0.87 -14.13 1.87
N ILE A 211 -0.17 -14.81 2.38
CA ILE A 211 -0.11 -15.52 3.66
C ILE A 211 0.99 -16.59 3.61
N GLY A 212 1.10 -17.34 2.51
CA GLY A 212 2.17 -18.31 2.30
C GLY A 212 3.56 -17.69 2.35
N VAL A 213 3.78 -16.57 1.62
CA VAL A 213 5.05 -15.83 1.66
C VAL A 213 5.36 -15.35 3.07
N VAL A 214 4.39 -14.77 3.79
CA VAL A 214 4.59 -14.30 5.16
C VAL A 214 4.87 -15.47 6.11
N ALA A 215 4.16 -16.59 5.99
CA ALA A 215 4.39 -17.77 6.81
C ALA A 215 5.82 -18.31 6.61
N LEU A 216 6.28 -18.43 5.36
CA LEU A 216 7.65 -18.85 5.04
C LEU A 216 8.69 -17.89 5.64
N LEU A 217 8.50 -16.58 5.47
CA LEU A 217 9.39 -15.56 6.06
C LEU A 217 9.35 -15.56 7.60
N ALA A 218 8.20 -15.85 8.20
CA ALA A 218 8.03 -15.97 9.65
C ALA A 218 8.75 -17.22 10.21
N MET A 219 8.54 -18.37 9.57
CA MET A 219 9.19 -19.64 9.93
C MET A 219 10.71 -19.55 9.78
N SER A 220 11.21 -18.71 8.87
CA SER A 220 12.65 -18.46 8.72
C SER A 220 13.30 -17.88 9.98
N LYS A 221 12.53 -17.33 10.94
CA LYS A 221 13.04 -16.74 12.19
C LYS A 221 13.95 -17.70 12.96
N VAL A 222 13.58 -18.98 13.06
CA VAL A 222 14.32 -20.00 13.83
C VAL A 222 15.56 -20.51 13.10
N LEU A 223 15.69 -20.22 11.80
CA LEU A 223 16.80 -20.68 10.98
C LEU A 223 18.00 -19.73 11.10
N SER A 224 19.21 -20.29 11.01
CA SER A 224 20.43 -19.50 10.87
C SER A 224 20.43 -18.78 9.52
N ARG A 225 21.21 -17.68 9.42
CA ARG A 225 21.30 -16.89 8.17
C ARG A 225 21.68 -17.74 6.95
N ARG A 226 22.53 -18.77 7.12
CA ARG A 226 22.89 -19.69 6.03
C ARG A 226 21.67 -20.49 5.55
N TYR A 227 20.92 -21.09 6.46
CA TYR A 227 19.72 -21.86 6.11
C TYR A 227 18.60 -20.99 5.54
N ARG A 228 18.44 -19.74 5.99
CA ARG A 228 17.48 -18.79 5.37
C ARG A 228 17.80 -18.53 3.90
N ARG A 229 19.07 -18.36 3.56
CA ARG A 229 19.51 -18.16 2.17
C ARG A 229 19.22 -19.39 1.32
N VAL A 230 19.53 -20.58 1.84
CA VAL A 230 19.24 -21.84 1.15
C VAL A 230 17.73 -22.01 0.95
N LEU A 231 16.93 -21.82 2.00
CA LEU A 231 15.47 -21.88 1.93
C LEU A 231 14.92 -20.87 0.92
N PHE A 232 15.49 -19.66 0.87
CA PHE A 232 15.08 -18.65 -0.09
C PHE A 232 15.38 -19.08 -1.53
N VAL A 233 16.59 -19.57 -1.81
CA VAL A 233 16.96 -20.05 -3.16
C VAL A 233 16.10 -21.24 -3.56
N VAL A 234 16.00 -22.26 -2.70
CA VAL A 234 15.17 -23.45 -2.94
C VAL A 234 13.69 -23.07 -3.10
N GLY A 235 13.18 -22.20 -2.23
CA GLY A 235 11.80 -21.73 -2.27
C GLY A 235 11.49 -20.89 -3.51
N ALA A 236 12.43 -20.04 -3.95
CA ALA A 236 12.29 -19.29 -5.19
C ALA A 236 12.29 -20.22 -6.41
N THR A 237 13.20 -21.21 -6.47
CA THR A 237 13.23 -22.22 -7.53
C THR A 237 11.96 -23.07 -7.53
N ALA A 238 11.49 -23.50 -6.36
CA ALA A 238 10.25 -24.26 -6.20
C ALA A 238 9.02 -23.43 -6.56
N LEU A 239 9.00 -22.12 -6.27
CA LEU A 239 7.92 -21.22 -6.68
C LEU A 239 7.88 -21.09 -8.20
N VAL A 240 9.04 -20.88 -8.85
CA VAL A 240 9.11 -20.84 -10.32
C VAL A 240 8.64 -22.16 -10.91
N GLY A 241 9.14 -23.30 -10.41
CA GLY A 241 8.71 -24.63 -10.82
C GLY A 241 7.21 -24.87 -10.60
N GLY A 242 6.68 -24.45 -9.46
CA GLY A 242 5.27 -24.59 -9.09
C GLY A 242 4.35 -23.71 -9.92
N VAL A 243 4.75 -22.48 -10.25
CA VAL A 243 4.02 -21.62 -11.18
C VAL A 243 4.02 -22.24 -12.57
N MET A 244 5.17 -22.68 -13.08
CA MET A 244 5.23 -23.36 -14.37
C MET A 244 4.35 -24.62 -14.39
N ALA A 245 4.41 -25.45 -13.36
CA ALA A 245 3.54 -26.62 -13.23
C ALA A 245 2.06 -26.23 -13.17
N ALA A 246 1.70 -25.20 -12.39
CA ALA A 246 0.33 -24.72 -12.28
C ALA A 246 -0.23 -24.21 -13.61
N LEU A 247 0.60 -23.49 -14.39
CA LEU A 247 0.25 -23.06 -15.74
C LEU A 247 0.04 -24.25 -16.69
N ASN A 248 0.90 -25.27 -16.63
CA ASN A 248 0.78 -26.47 -17.46
C ASN A 248 -0.41 -27.36 -17.07
N LEU A 249 -0.79 -27.38 -15.79
CA LEU A 249 -1.89 -28.19 -15.27
C LEU A 249 -3.26 -27.49 -15.34
N GLY A 250 -3.35 -26.27 -15.91
CA GLY A 250 -4.61 -25.52 -16.00
C GLY A 250 -5.15 -25.07 -14.63
N LEU A 251 -4.31 -24.96 -13.61
CA LEU A 251 -4.74 -24.52 -12.26
C LEU A 251 -5.28 -23.09 -12.26
N LEU A 252 -4.81 -22.24 -13.18
CA LEU A 252 -5.40 -20.92 -13.41
C LEU A 252 -6.86 -21.04 -13.89
N ASP A 253 -7.13 -21.98 -14.78
CA ASP A 253 -8.45 -22.21 -15.38
C ASP A 253 -9.44 -22.70 -14.31
N VAL A 254 -8.98 -23.53 -13.37
CA VAL A 254 -9.80 -23.97 -12.22
C VAL A 254 -10.14 -22.80 -11.31
N VAL A 255 -9.14 -21.97 -10.95
CA VAL A 255 -9.39 -20.80 -10.08
C VAL A 255 -10.30 -19.80 -10.78
N LEU A 256 -10.10 -19.52 -12.07
CA LEU A 256 -10.92 -18.60 -12.85
C LEU A 256 -12.34 -19.16 -13.06
N GLY A 257 -12.46 -20.47 -13.31
CA GLY A 257 -13.74 -21.17 -13.46
C GLY A 257 -14.63 -21.12 -12.23
N ILE A 258 -14.07 -21.13 -11.01
CA ILE A 258 -14.82 -20.91 -9.76
C ILE A 258 -15.54 -19.54 -9.75
N PHE A 259 -14.97 -18.54 -10.42
CA PHE A 259 -15.56 -17.21 -10.56
C PHE A 259 -16.34 -17.03 -11.86
N GLY A 260 -16.62 -18.12 -12.60
CA GLY A 260 -17.31 -18.06 -13.89
C GLY A 260 -16.51 -17.35 -14.98
N LYS A 261 -15.18 -17.30 -14.86
CA LYS A 261 -14.30 -16.64 -15.82
C LYS A 261 -13.58 -17.64 -16.69
N ASP A 262 -13.52 -17.34 -17.99
CA ASP A 262 -12.67 -18.06 -18.92
C ASP A 262 -11.19 -17.75 -18.66
N SER A 263 -10.35 -18.77 -18.83
CA SER A 263 -8.89 -18.73 -18.64
C SER A 263 -8.17 -17.71 -19.52
N THR A 264 -8.81 -17.35 -20.62
CA THR A 264 -8.35 -16.35 -21.58
C THR A 264 -8.45 -14.92 -21.05
N LEU A 265 -9.14 -14.69 -19.92
CA LEU A 265 -9.46 -13.33 -19.44
C LEU A 265 -9.91 -12.45 -20.61
N THR A 266 -10.71 -12.97 -21.55
CA THR A 266 -10.93 -12.45 -22.92
C THR A 266 -11.12 -10.93 -22.97
N GLY A 267 -11.92 -10.37 -22.06
CA GLY A 267 -12.12 -8.91 -21.97
C GLY A 267 -10.85 -8.13 -21.60
N ARG A 268 -9.99 -8.66 -20.71
CA ARG A 268 -8.73 -8.03 -20.30
C ARG A 268 -7.61 -8.25 -21.31
N THR A 269 -7.49 -9.44 -21.92
CA THR A 269 -6.43 -9.70 -22.90
C THR A 269 -6.58 -8.82 -24.14
N TYR A 270 -7.81 -8.67 -24.66
CA TYR A 270 -8.10 -7.70 -25.71
C TYR A 270 -7.81 -6.26 -25.25
N LEU A 271 -8.28 -5.85 -24.06
CA LEU A 271 -8.02 -4.51 -23.54
C LEU A 271 -6.52 -4.21 -23.38
N TRP A 272 -5.72 -5.22 -23.02
CA TRP A 272 -4.27 -5.14 -22.90
C TRP A 272 -3.57 -5.00 -24.25
N GLU A 273 -4.06 -5.70 -25.28
CA GLU A 273 -3.59 -5.52 -26.66
C GLU A 273 -3.87 -4.09 -27.15
N GLN A 274 -5.05 -3.55 -26.86
CA GLN A 274 -5.37 -2.16 -27.17
C GLN A 274 -4.45 -1.16 -26.44
N GLY A 275 -4.15 -1.43 -25.16
CA GLY A 275 -3.17 -0.64 -24.40
C GLY A 275 -1.77 -0.72 -24.98
N TRP A 276 -1.34 -1.90 -25.44
CA TRP A 276 -0.05 -2.07 -26.11
C TRP A 276 0.01 -1.31 -27.44
N ALA A 277 -1.04 -1.41 -28.27
CA ALA A 277 -1.13 -0.67 -29.53
C ALA A 277 -1.10 0.86 -29.31
N ALA A 278 -1.80 1.35 -28.29
CA ALA A 278 -1.74 2.77 -27.91
C ALA A 278 -0.32 3.18 -27.45
N ALA A 279 0.33 2.35 -26.63
CA ALA A 279 1.70 2.61 -26.16
C ALA A 279 2.73 2.64 -27.29
N GLN A 280 2.57 1.84 -28.35
CA GLN A 280 3.47 1.86 -29.51
C GLN A 280 3.48 3.20 -30.25
N GLN A 281 2.42 4.00 -30.13
CA GLN A 281 2.37 5.34 -30.74
C GLN A 281 3.24 6.36 -29.97
N ARG A 282 3.40 6.18 -28.65
CA ARG A 282 4.19 7.07 -27.77
C ARG A 282 5.04 6.28 -26.75
N PRO A 283 5.98 5.44 -27.20
CA PRO A 283 6.58 4.39 -26.37
C PRO A 283 7.47 4.92 -25.24
N VAL A 284 8.14 6.06 -25.45
CA VAL A 284 9.13 6.57 -24.49
C VAL A 284 8.47 7.32 -23.33
N LEU A 285 7.61 8.30 -23.66
CA LEU A 285 7.04 9.25 -22.70
C LEU A 285 5.54 9.04 -22.40
N GLY A 286 4.85 8.24 -23.21
CA GLY A 286 3.40 8.05 -23.11
C GLY A 286 2.58 9.28 -23.51
N TYR A 287 1.28 9.23 -23.21
CA TYR A 287 0.31 10.30 -23.50
C TYR A 287 0.29 11.43 -22.48
N GLY A 288 0.94 11.27 -21.32
CA GLY A 288 0.85 12.13 -20.16
C GLY A 288 0.09 11.48 -19.01
N TYR A 289 0.46 11.81 -17.77
CA TYR A 289 -0.16 11.22 -16.58
C TYR A 289 -1.66 11.56 -16.49
N ALA A 290 -2.51 10.56 -16.25
CA ALA A 290 -3.97 10.71 -16.23
C ALA A 290 -4.55 11.35 -17.51
N ALA A 291 -3.83 11.25 -18.65
CA ALA A 291 -4.19 11.94 -19.88
C ALA A 291 -4.83 11.02 -20.94
N TYR A 292 -4.90 9.71 -20.69
CA TYR A 292 -5.42 8.76 -21.68
C TYR A 292 -6.95 8.70 -21.67
N TRP A 293 -7.57 8.36 -20.53
CA TRP A 293 -9.02 8.18 -20.39
C TRP A 293 -9.80 9.50 -20.29
N ILE A 294 -9.90 10.23 -21.41
CA ILE A 294 -10.54 11.56 -21.48
C ILE A 294 -11.67 11.58 -22.50
N GLN A 295 -12.81 12.15 -22.10
CA GLN A 295 -13.97 12.31 -22.96
C GLN A 295 -13.66 13.18 -24.18
N GLY A 296 -14.15 12.73 -25.34
CA GLY A 296 -13.90 13.37 -26.64
C GLY A 296 -12.64 12.89 -27.36
N PHE A 297 -11.80 12.05 -26.76
CA PHE A 297 -10.69 11.40 -27.48
C PHE A 297 -11.13 10.08 -28.12
N ALA A 298 -10.67 9.84 -29.34
CA ALA A 298 -11.17 8.75 -30.18
C ALA A 298 -11.00 7.35 -29.55
N ASP A 299 -9.81 7.04 -29.03
CA ASP A 299 -9.53 5.72 -28.45
C ASP A 299 -10.34 5.44 -27.17
N PRO A 300 -10.37 6.34 -26.15
CA PRO A 300 -11.24 6.17 -24.98
C PRO A 300 -12.73 6.05 -25.34
N GLU A 301 -13.25 6.88 -26.24
CA GLU A 301 -14.67 6.84 -26.64
C GLU A 301 -15.03 5.51 -27.31
N ARG A 302 -14.15 5.00 -28.19
CA ARG A 302 -14.29 3.69 -28.81
C ARG A 302 -14.28 2.58 -27.76
N LEU A 303 -13.30 2.56 -26.85
CA LEU A 303 -13.17 1.53 -25.83
C LEU A 303 -14.34 1.56 -24.83
N TRP A 304 -14.82 2.74 -24.42
CA TRP A 304 -16.02 2.81 -23.59
C TRP A 304 -17.26 2.27 -24.30
N ALA A 305 -17.40 2.52 -25.61
CA ALA A 305 -18.50 1.95 -26.39
C ALA A 305 -18.39 0.42 -26.50
N GLU A 306 -17.20 -0.11 -26.81
CA GLU A 306 -16.95 -1.56 -26.93
C GLU A 306 -17.19 -2.31 -25.62
N PHE A 307 -16.87 -1.70 -24.47
CA PHE A 307 -17.05 -2.28 -23.14
C PHE A 307 -18.36 -1.86 -22.44
N TYR A 308 -19.28 -1.21 -23.16
CA TYR A 308 -20.59 -0.78 -22.65
C TYR A 308 -20.52 0.15 -21.41
N ILE A 309 -19.47 0.98 -21.32
CA ILE A 309 -19.25 1.94 -20.23
C ILE A 309 -19.96 3.26 -20.54
N SER A 310 -21.26 3.32 -20.23
CA SER A 310 -22.10 4.50 -20.51
C SER A 310 -21.69 5.75 -19.72
N THR A 311 -21.06 5.59 -18.56
CA THR A 311 -20.60 6.69 -17.70
C THR A 311 -19.35 7.40 -18.22
N ARG A 312 -18.62 6.78 -19.18
CA ARG A 312 -17.39 7.32 -19.79
C ARG A 312 -16.38 7.85 -18.76
N THR A 313 -16.27 7.16 -17.63
CA THR A 313 -15.44 7.50 -16.47
C THR A 313 -15.16 6.23 -15.66
N GLY A 314 -14.10 6.24 -14.85
CA GLY A 314 -13.80 5.13 -13.92
C GLY A 314 -13.33 3.83 -14.58
N PHE A 315 -12.86 3.90 -15.83
CA PHE A 315 -12.36 2.77 -16.61
C PHE A 315 -10.84 2.83 -16.74
N HIS A 316 -10.19 1.67 -16.80
CA HIS A 316 -8.74 1.52 -16.86
C HIS A 316 -8.34 0.15 -17.39
N PHE A 317 -7.06 -0.04 -17.76
CA PHE A 317 -6.55 -1.28 -18.34
C PHE A 317 -6.52 -2.49 -17.38
N HIS A 318 -6.89 -2.33 -16.09
CA HIS A 318 -6.85 -3.40 -15.08
C HIS A 318 -5.46 -4.07 -14.99
N ASN A 319 -4.41 -3.31 -15.29
CA ASN A 319 -3.03 -3.76 -15.18
C ASN A 319 -2.20 -2.50 -14.99
N THR A 320 -1.59 -2.36 -13.81
CA THR A 320 -0.81 -1.17 -13.45
C THR A 320 0.30 -0.90 -14.46
N TYR A 321 0.94 -1.95 -15.02
CA TYR A 321 2.05 -1.79 -15.93
C TYR A 321 1.60 -1.31 -17.32
N ILE A 322 0.49 -1.84 -17.84
CA ILE A 322 -0.07 -1.39 -19.12
C ILE A 322 -0.61 0.02 -19.00
N GLU A 323 -1.32 0.33 -17.92
CA GLU A 323 -1.79 1.70 -17.64
C GLU A 323 -0.62 2.68 -17.60
N THR A 324 0.43 2.34 -16.83
CA THR A 324 1.62 3.18 -16.72
C THR A 324 2.35 3.29 -18.06
N LEU A 325 2.36 2.22 -18.87
CA LEU A 325 3.02 2.22 -20.18
C LEU A 325 2.32 3.20 -21.13
N VAL A 326 1.00 3.20 -21.17
CA VAL A 326 0.22 4.10 -22.00
C VAL A 326 0.39 5.55 -21.53
N GLU A 327 0.24 5.80 -20.23
CA GLU A 327 0.28 7.17 -19.71
C GLU A 327 1.69 7.78 -19.68
N LEU A 328 2.69 6.98 -19.31
CA LEU A 328 4.03 7.46 -18.93
C LEU A 328 5.18 6.79 -19.70
N GLY A 329 4.87 5.88 -20.63
CA GLY A 329 5.85 5.17 -21.45
C GLY A 329 6.72 4.19 -20.68
N PHE A 330 7.70 3.61 -21.38
CA PHE A 330 8.65 2.66 -20.79
C PHE A 330 9.47 3.26 -19.64
N ILE A 331 9.71 4.58 -19.67
CA ILE A 331 10.40 5.28 -18.58
C ILE A 331 9.56 5.18 -17.30
N GLY A 332 8.27 5.53 -17.38
CA GLY A 332 7.37 5.48 -16.24
C GLY A 332 7.22 4.08 -15.66
N VAL A 333 6.99 3.09 -16.52
CA VAL A 333 6.86 1.68 -16.11
C VAL A 333 8.11 1.20 -15.39
N THR A 334 9.29 1.50 -15.95
CA THR A 334 10.57 1.09 -15.38
C THR A 334 10.75 1.66 -13.98
N MET A 335 10.50 2.97 -13.82
CA MET A 335 10.64 3.64 -12.53
C MET A 335 9.64 3.11 -11.50
N LEU A 336 8.38 2.92 -11.88
CA LEU A 336 7.35 2.36 -11.01
C LEU A 336 7.66 0.92 -10.59
N ALA A 337 8.05 0.08 -11.54
CA ALA A 337 8.47 -1.29 -11.28
C ALA A 337 9.66 -1.33 -10.32
N LEU A 338 10.67 -0.48 -10.53
CA LEU A 338 11.82 -0.38 -9.61
C LEU A 338 11.40 0.06 -8.20
N ILE A 339 10.43 0.97 -8.06
CA ILE A 339 9.89 1.39 -6.76
C ILE A 339 9.24 0.21 -6.03
N ILE A 340 8.34 -0.51 -6.70
CA ILE A 340 7.61 -1.66 -6.13
C ILE A 340 8.59 -2.77 -5.77
N LEU A 341 9.46 -3.16 -6.71
CA LEU A 341 10.44 -4.23 -6.54
C LEU A 341 11.45 -3.89 -5.45
N ARG A 342 11.96 -2.65 -5.39
CA ARG A 342 12.90 -2.24 -4.33
C ARG A 342 12.23 -2.24 -2.96
N SER A 343 10.96 -1.84 -2.87
CA SER A 343 10.18 -1.89 -1.63
C SER A 343 10.02 -3.34 -1.15
N PHE A 344 9.56 -4.23 -2.03
CA PHE A 344 9.37 -5.65 -1.72
C PHE A 344 10.69 -6.36 -1.41
N TRP A 345 11.64 -6.30 -2.34
CA TRP A 345 12.94 -6.96 -2.23
C TRP A 345 13.74 -6.45 -1.04
N GLY A 346 13.67 -5.16 -0.72
CA GLY A 346 14.38 -4.61 0.42
C GLY A 346 13.96 -5.27 1.74
N HIS A 347 12.66 -5.53 1.93
CA HIS A 347 12.15 -6.17 3.14
C HIS A 347 12.44 -7.68 3.17
N VAL A 348 12.26 -8.36 2.03
CA VAL A 348 12.65 -9.78 1.89
C VAL A 348 14.15 -9.95 2.15
N SER A 349 14.98 -9.11 1.53
CA SER A 349 16.44 -9.14 1.68
C SER A 349 16.88 -8.91 3.12
N LYS A 350 16.21 -8.01 3.86
CA LYS A 350 16.49 -7.82 5.29
C LYS A 350 16.22 -9.09 6.10
N VAL A 351 15.13 -9.78 5.83
CA VAL A 351 14.76 -11.02 6.55
C VAL A 351 15.70 -12.18 6.21
N VAL A 352 16.03 -12.33 4.92
CA VAL A 352 16.82 -13.45 4.39
C VAL A 352 18.32 -13.28 4.65
N PHE A 353 18.87 -12.10 4.36
CA PHE A 353 20.32 -11.86 4.41
C PHE A 353 20.75 -11.05 5.65
N GLY A 354 19.83 -10.28 6.24
CA GLY A 354 20.07 -9.41 7.39
C GLY A 354 19.51 -9.94 8.71
N ASP A 355 19.16 -9.01 9.59
CA ASP A 355 18.49 -9.31 10.86
C ASP A 355 16.99 -9.48 10.65
N TRP A 356 16.47 -10.57 11.21
CA TRP A 356 15.05 -10.85 11.15
C TRP A 356 14.28 -9.79 11.93
N SER A 357 13.26 -9.22 11.31
CA SER A 357 12.36 -8.26 11.96
C SER A 357 10.93 -8.51 11.53
N ALA A 358 10.03 -8.53 12.51
CA ALA A 358 8.59 -8.69 12.28
C ALA A 358 8.05 -7.61 11.32
N ASP A 359 8.46 -6.36 11.53
CA ASP A 359 8.10 -5.23 10.67
C ASP A 359 8.45 -5.48 9.19
N SER A 360 9.64 -6.02 8.90
CA SER A 360 10.02 -6.32 7.51
C SER A 360 9.22 -7.48 6.94
N VAL A 361 8.88 -8.50 7.75
CA VAL A 361 8.00 -9.60 7.30
C VAL A 361 6.61 -9.09 6.95
N VAL A 362 6.03 -8.23 7.80
CA VAL A 362 4.70 -7.65 7.59
C VAL A 362 4.70 -6.72 6.37
N LEU A 363 5.71 -5.86 6.21
CA LEU A 363 5.83 -4.97 5.06
C LEU A 363 6.14 -5.73 3.77
N ALA A 364 6.93 -6.80 3.81
CA ALA A 364 7.14 -7.68 2.66
C ALA A 364 5.81 -8.31 2.21
N GLY A 365 4.98 -8.79 3.14
CA GLY A 365 3.66 -9.31 2.82
C GLY A 365 2.71 -8.24 2.26
N ALA A 366 2.64 -7.08 2.90
CA ALA A 366 1.76 -6.00 2.46
C ALA A 366 2.14 -5.49 1.05
N VAL A 367 3.42 -5.21 0.81
CA VAL A 367 3.92 -4.78 -0.51
C VAL A 367 3.84 -5.92 -1.53
N GLY A 368 4.10 -7.16 -1.11
CA GLY A 368 3.95 -8.36 -1.96
C GLY A 368 2.51 -8.54 -2.44
N MET A 369 1.52 -8.27 -1.59
CA MET A 369 0.12 -8.24 -1.99
C MET A 369 -0.13 -7.19 -3.07
N MET A 370 0.40 -5.96 -2.89
CA MET A 370 0.26 -4.91 -3.91
C MET A 370 0.97 -5.28 -5.21
N LEU A 371 2.14 -5.92 -5.14
CA LEU A 371 2.89 -6.40 -6.30
C LEU A 371 2.08 -7.44 -7.09
N ILE A 372 1.51 -8.46 -6.43
CA ILE A 372 0.69 -9.47 -7.10
C ILE A 372 -0.54 -8.83 -7.75
N ARG A 373 -1.22 -7.94 -7.01
CA ARG A 373 -2.41 -7.25 -7.52
C ARG A 373 -2.12 -6.29 -8.67
N SER A 374 -0.92 -5.71 -8.75
CA SER A 374 -0.55 -4.74 -9.79
C SER A 374 -0.64 -5.30 -11.22
N PHE A 375 -0.56 -6.62 -11.40
CA PHE A 375 -0.76 -7.28 -12.69
C PHE A 375 -2.22 -7.32 -13.14
N PHE A 376 -3.16 -7.12 -12.22
CA PHE A 376 -4.59 -7.35 -12.44
C PHE A 376 -5.47 -6.16 -12.05
N GLU A 377 -4.92 -5.14 -11.40
CA GLU A 377 -5.63 -3.91 -11.01
C GLU A 377 -4.68 -2.69 -11.06
N VAL A 378 -5.26 -1.50 -11.16
CA VAL A 378 -4.54 -0.21 -11.19
C VAL A 378 -4.68 0.49 -9.84
N GLU A 379 -4.01 -0.04 -8.82
CA GLU A 379 -4.13 0.47 -7.43
C GLU A 379 -2.89 1.25 -6.97
N ILE A 380 -1.81 1.27 -7.77
CA ILE A 380 -0.54 1.91 -7.38
C ILE A 380 -0.29 3.25 -8.12
N LEU A 381 -0.78 3.37 -9.35
CA LEU A 381 -0.50 4.55 -10.19
C LEU A 381 -1.33 5.78 -9.80
N GLY A 382 -2.46 5.62 -9.11
CA GLY A 382 -3.34 6.74 -8.73
C GLY A 382 -2.97 7.43 -7.40
N PRO A 383 -3.30 8.73 -7.25
CA PRO A 383 -3.21 9.42 -5.97
C PRO A 383 -4.28 8.90 -5.00
N TYR A 384 -4.03 9.02 -3.70
CA TYR A 384 -4.98 8.63 -2.66
C TYR A 384 -5.37 7.15 -2.68
N PHE A 385 -4.53 6.28 -3.25
CA PHE A 385 -4.72 4.85 -3.16
C PHE A 385 -3.96 4.25 -1.98
N MET A 386 -4.63 3.33 -1.28
CA MET A 386 -4.06 2.60 -0.15
C MET A 386 -2.85 1.77 -0.58
N ALA A 387 -2.90 1.15 -1.76
CA ALA A 387 -1.80 0.32 -2.26
C ALA A 387 -0.54 1.15 -2.54
N SER A 388 -0.67 2.30 -3.22
CA SER A 388 0.47 3.20 -3.43
C SER A 388 1.02 3.75 -2.10
N PHE A 389 0.16 4.09 -1.15
CA PHE A 389 0.59 4.51 0.19
C PHE A 389 1.41 3.44 0.91
N ILE A 390 0.97 2.17 0.89
CA ILE A 390 1.68 1.03 1.49
C ILE A 390 3.04 0.80 0.80
N VAL A 391 3.08 0.85 -0.53
CA VAL A 391 4.33 0.65 -1.30
C VAL A 391 5.36 1.71 -0.94
N TYR A 392 4.96 2.99 -0.94
CA TYR A 392 5.83 4.10 -0.57
C TYR A 392 6.24 4.06 0.90
N TYR A 393 5.29 3.81 1.81
CA TYR A 393 5.58 3.65 3.22
C TYR A 393 6.62 2.55 3.45
N GLY A 394 6.42 1.39 2.83
CA GLY A 394 7.35 0.25 2.89
C GLY A 394 8.74 0.63 2.39
N LEU A 395 8.83 1.31 1.25
CA LEU A 395 10.10 1.74 0.66
C LEU A 395 10.85 2.70 1.58
N PHE A 396 10.18 3.71 2.11
CA PHE A 396 10.79 4.70 3.00
C PHE A 396 11.19 4.10 4.36
N LYS A 397 10.51 3.05 4.83
CA LYS A 397 10.89 2.30 6.04
C LYS A 397 12.16 1.47 5.89
N LEU A 398 12.67 1.23 4.68
CA LEU A 398 13.91 0.47 4.50
C LEU A 398 15.13 1.17 5.09
N ARG A 399 15.12 2.51 5.21
CA ARG A 399 16.19 3.27 5.86
C ARG A 399 15.61 4.03 7.06
N PRO A 400 15.55 3.42 8.26
CA PRO A 400 15.02 4.12 9.44
C PRO A 400 15.89 5.34 9.76
N VAL A 401 15.25 6.45 10.13
CA VAL A 401 15.93 7.63 10.65
C VAL A 401 16.51 7.24 12.02
N PRO A 402 17.80 7.47 12.32
CA PRO A 402 18.29 7.34 13.68
C PRO A 402 17.45 8.25 14.55
N LEU A 403 16.66 7.68 15.48
CA LEU A 403 16.05 8.47 16.54
C LEU A 403 17.20 9.22 17.19
N ALA A 404 17.19 10.55 17.14
CA ALA A 404 18.16 11.35 17.87
C ALA A 404 18.06 10.86 19.31
N ARG A 405 19.05 10.07 19.76
CA ARG A 405 19.16 9.65 21.15
C ARG A 405 18.93 10.92 21.94
N ALA A 406 17.86 10.95 22.74
CA ALA A 406 17.77 11.95 23.79
C ALA A 406 19.14 11.91 24.46
N ARG A 407 19.90 13.01 24.38
CA ARG A 407 21.11 13.15 25.19
C ARG A 407 20.63 12.77 26.57
N ARG A 408 21.06 11.61 27.08
CA ARG A 408 20.94 11.32 28.51
C ARG A 408 21.60 12.52 29.13
N ALA A 409 20.81 13.42 29.70
CA ALA A 409 21.34 14.46 30.55
C ALA A 409 22.13 13.67 31.59
N TYR A 410 23.45 13.77 31.52
CA TYR A 410 24.32 13.30 32.58
C TYR A 410 23.87 14.10 33.80
N VAL A 411 23.06 13.49 34.65
CA VAL A 411 22.78 14.00 35.99
C VAL A 411 24.02 13.61 36.77
N PRO A 412 24.86 14.56 37.18
CA PRO A 412 25.95 14.24 38.09
C PRO A 412 25.30 13.66 39.34
N VAL A 413 25.71 12.45 39.73
CA VAL A 413 25.42 11.93 41.05
C VAL A 413 26.05 12.92 42.03
N PRO A 414 25.31 13.53 42.98
CA PRO A 414 25.93 14.33 44.01
C PRO A 414 26.86 13.40 44.80
N ASP A 415 28.15 13.72 44.86
CA ASP A 415 29.08 13.05 45.74
C ASP A 415 28.54 13.11 47.18
N GLU A 416 28.23 11.95 47.75
CA GLU A 416 28.07 11.78 49.19
C GLU A 416 29.42 12.00 49.88
N ASN A 417 29.82 13.27 50.00
CA ASN A 417 30.93 13.65 50.87
C ASN A 417 30.42 13.76 52.32
N THR A 418 30.55 12.64 53.03
CA THR A 418 31.21 12.54 54.34
C THR A 418 30.90 13.64 55.38
N ALA A 419 29.66 13.69 55.87
CA ALA A 419 29.34 14.35 57.13
C ALA A 419 29.62 13.43 58.33
N ASN A 420 30.86 12.98 58.50
CA ASN A 420 31.35 12.40 59.76
C ASN A 420 32.11 13.47 60.54
N GLY A 421 31.35 14.44 61.07
CA GLY A 421 31.86 15.45 62.01
C GLY A 421 32.13 14.81 63.38
N ARG A 422 33.37 14.36 63.60
CA ARG A 422 33.89 14.13 64.95
C ARG A 422 33.96 15.46 65.69
N MET A 423 33.23 15.61 66.79
CA MET A 423 33.47 16.69 67.76
C MET A 423 34.81 16.45 68.48
N PRO A 424 35.67 17.46 68.66
CA PRO A 424 36.70 17.42 69.69
C PRO A 424 36.11 17.88 71.03
N ALA A 425 36.34 17.08 72.06
CA ALA A 425 36.08 17.43 73.45
C ALA A 425 36.89 18.66 73.88
N ARG A 426 36.30 19.53 74.71
CA ARG A 426 37.03 20.43 75.59
C ARG A 426 36.44 20.41 76.99
N VAL A 427 37.39 20.40 77.92
CA VAL A 427 37.35 20.50 79.38
C VAL A 427 36.47 21.64 79.87
#